data_AF-A0A7H9BM83-F1
#
_entry.id   AF-A0A7H9BM83-F1
#
_cell.length_a   1.000
_cell.length_b   1.000
_cell.length_c   1.000
_cell.angle_alpha   90.00
_cell.angle_beta   90.00
_cell.angle_gamma   90.00
#
_symmetry.space_group_name_H-M   'P 1'
#
loop_
_entity.id
_entity.type
_entity.pdbx_description
1 polymer ?
#
loop_
_entity_poly.entity_id
_entity_poly.type
_entity_poly.pdbx_seq_one_letter_code
_entity_poly.pdbx_strand_id
1 'polypeptide(L)'
;MPLATQLRQDIADTEALIRSLDPRTSQFIVMQGDKAFQFEMVNRKPQSAKVVALALATRFTDVDAQMVARALLQPAGEPARAVPLLAALKMQLTKQQATLNRLEQAISVIQWMPRKE
;
A
#
# COMPACT_ATOMS: atom_id res chain seq x y z
N MET A 1 0.76 16.00 18.49
CA MET A 1 0.69 14.53 18.61
C MET A 1 -0.44 13.86 17.77
N PRO A 2 -0.86 14.33 16.57
CA PRO A 2 -1.85 13.60 15.77
C PRO A 2 -1.23 12.53 14.85
N LEU A 3 0.00 12.72 14.37
CA LEU A 3 0.60 11.88 13.33
C LEU A 3 0.94 10.46 13.79
N ALA A 4 1.53 10.29 14.97
CA ALA A 4 1.87 8.96 15.50
C ALA A 4 0.60 8.14 15.86
N THR A 5 -0.43 8.79 16.37
CA THR A 5 -1.73 8.16 16.65
C THR A 5 -2.42 7.73 15.35
N GLN A 6 -2.40 8.59 14.33
CA GLN A 6 -2.91 8.25 13.00
C GLN A 6 -2.15 7.04 12.42
N LEU A 7 -0.81 7.03 12.51
CA LEU A 7 -0.01 5.94 11.97
C LEU A 7 -0.26 4.60 12.67
N ARG A 8 -0.51 4.61 13.99
CA ARG A 8 -0.91 3.41 14.74
C ARG A 8 -2.28 2.90 14.31
N GLN A 9 -3.23 3.80 14.03
CA GLN A 9 -4.52 3.41 13.47
C GLN A 9 -4.37 2.79 12.08
N ASP A 10 -3.60 3.42 11.20
CA ASP A 10 -3.35 2.92 9.84
C ASP A 10 -2.66 1.53 9.86
N ILE A 11 -1.78 1.27 10.83
CA ILE A 11 -1.16 -0.04 11.07
C ILE A 11 -2.24 -1.06 11.48
N ALA A 12 -3.09 -0.72 12.45
CA ALA A 12 -4.14 -1.61 12.93
C ALA A 12 -5.13 -1.98 11.80
N ASP A 13 -5.51 -1.01 10.97
CA ASP A 13 -6.38 -1.21 9.82
C ASP A 13 -5.72 -2.11 8.76
N THR A 14 -4.42 -1.92 8.51
CA THR A 14 -3.64 -2.76 7.59
C THR A 14 -3.53 -4.20 8.11
N GLU A 15 -3.30 -4.40 9.40
CA GLU A 15 -3.27 -5.72 10.04
C GLU A 15 -4.62 -6.42 10.05
N ALA A 16 -5.71 -5.67 10.28
CA ALA A 16 -7.06 -6.20 10.18
C ALA A 16 -7.37 -6.66 8.75
N LEU A 17 -6.98 -5.87 7.75
CA LEU A 17 -7.13 -6.24 6.35
C LEU A 17 -6.33 -7.51 6.01
N ILE A 18 -5.06 -7.60 6.41
CA ILE A 18 -4.24 -8.81 6.21
C ILE A 18 -4.90 -10.04 6.84
N ARG A 19 -5.45 -9.92 8.06
CA ARG A 19 -6.13 -11.03 8.74
C ARG A 19 -7.41 -11.46 8.05
N SER A 20 -8.13 -10.54 7.42
CA SER A 20 -9.36 -10.84 6.68
C SER A 20 -9.12 -11.48 5.31
N LEU A 21 -7.89 -11.39 4.77
CA LEU A 21 -7.54 -12.01 3.50
C LEU A 21 -7.29 -13.50 3.72
N ASP A 22 -8.07 -14.35 3.05
CA ASP A 22 -7.84 -15.78 3.04
C ASP A 22 -6.53 -16.10 2.27
N PRO A 23 -5.51 -16.71 2.92
CA PRO A 23 -4.25 -17.10 2.29
C PRO A 23 -4.41 -18.04 1.08
N ARG A 24 -5.56 -18.71 0.97
CA ARG A 24 -5.86 -19.66 -0.12
C ARG A 24 -6.36 -18.98 -1.39
N THR A 25 -6.93 -17.78 -1.28
CA THR A 25 -7.32 -16.97 -2.43
C THR A 25 -6.23 -15.98 -2.78
N SER A 26 -5.39 -16.33 -3.76
CA SER A 26 -4.39 -15.43 -4.30
C SER A 26 -5.05 -14.30 -5.09
N GLN A 27 -5.18 -13.14 -4.44
CA GLN A 27 -5.67 -11.91 -5.05
C GLN A 27 -4.49 -11.05 -5.48
N PHE A 28 -4.50 -10.59 -6.73
CA PHE A 28 -3.47 -9.75 -7.31
C PHE A 28 -3.99 -8.35 -7.54
N ILE A 29 -3.10 -7.39 -7.41
CA ILE A 29 -3.35 -5.98 -7.73
C ILE A 29 -2.29 -5.49 -8.70
N VAL A 30 -2.59 -4.41 -9.40
CA VAL A 30 -1.61 -3.75 -10.26
C VAL A 30 -1.02 -2.55 -9.53
N MET A 31 0.30 -2.50 -9.49
CA MET A 31 1.06 -1.43 -8.86
C MET A 31 2.09 -0.83 -9.84
N GLN A 32 2.36 0.46 -9.72
CA GLN A 32 3.47 1.15 -10.37
C GLN A 32 4.26 1.88 -9.28
N GLY A 33 5.46 1.39 -9.01
CA GLY A 33 6.22 1.78 -7.81
C GLY A 33 5.42 1.48 -6.54
N ASP A 34 5.17 2.51 -5.73
CA ASP A 34 4.37 2.44 -4.50
C ASP A 34 2.87 2.78 -4.72
N LYS A 35 2.45 3.02 -5.96
CA LYS A 35 1.07 3.41 -6.28
C LYS A 35 0.25 2.20 -6.69
N ALA A 36 -0.86 1.96 -6.00
CA ALA A 36 -1.83 0.94 -6.38
C ALA A 36 -2.97 1.56 -7.20
N PHE A 37 -3.56 0.78 -8.11
CA PHE A 37 -4.60 1.26 -9.00
C PHE A 37 -5.96 0.62 -8.73
N GLN A 38 -6.99 1.46 -8.80
CA GLN A 38 -8.37 1.05 -8.97
C GLN A 38 -8.74 1.24 -10.43
N PHE A 39 -9.24 0.18 -11.05
CA PHE A 39 -9.76 0.19 -12.41
C PHE A 39 -11.27 0.26 -12.38
N GLU A 40 -11.82 1.25 -13.07
CA GLU A 40 -13.24 1.30 -13.39
C GLU A 40 -13.49 0.50 -14.67
N MET A 41 -14.21 -0.61 -14.51
CA MET A 41 -14.57 -1.50 -15.60
C MET A 41 -15.96 -1.12 -16.12
N VAL A 42 -16.04 -0.70 -17.37
CA VAL A 42 -17.32 -0.46 -18.06
C VAL A 42 -17.41 -1.43 -19.23
N ASN A 43 -18.47 -2.25 -19.30
CA ASN A 43 -18.64 -3.28 -20.33
C ASN A 43 -17.42 -4.22 -20.46
N ARG A 44 -16.84 -4.64 -19.32
CA ARG A 44 -15.64 -5.50 -19.24
C ARG A 44 -14.37 -4.91 -19.84
N LYS A 45 -14.33 -3.59 -20.09
CA LYS A 45 -13.13 -2.87 -20.53
C LYS A 45 -12.70 -1.88 -19.45
N PRO A 46 -11.39 -1.81 -19.12
CA PRO A 46 -10.89 -0.78 -18.21
C PRO A 46 -10.99 0.58 -18.91
N GLN A 47 -11.78 1.51 -18.35
CA GLN A 47 -11.93 2.86 -18.89
C GLN A 47 -11.07 3.89 -18.16
N SER A 48 -10.82 3.67 -16.87
CA SER A 48 -10.03 4.58 -16.05
C SER A 48 -9.20 3.79 -15.04
N ALA A 49 -8.00 4.30 -14.75
CA ALA A 49 -7.13 3.84 -13.69
C ALA A 49 -6.88 5.00 -12.73
N LYS A 50 -7.31 4.87 -11.48
CA LYS A 50 -7.11 5.87 -10.43
C LYS A 50 -6.13 5.33 -9.41
N VAL A 51 -5.22 6.19 -8.93
CA VAL A 51 -4.31 5.83 -7.84
C VAL A 51 -5.09 5.84 -6.53
N VAL A 52 -5.04 4.72 -5.80
CA VAL A 52 -5.77 4.53 -4.55
C VAL A 52 -4.90 3.85 -3.49
N ALA A 53 -5.39 3.83 -2.25
CA ALA A 53 -4.82 3.01 -1.19
C ALA A 53 -4.94 1.51 -1.53
N LEU A 54 -4.00 0.69 -1.01
CA LEU A 54 -3.98 -0.76 -1.26
C LEU A 54 -5.29 -1.46 -0.89
N ALA A 55 -6.00 -0.97 0.14
CA ALA A 55 -7.30 -1.50 0.55
C ALA A 55 -8.41 -1.34 -0.50
N LEU A 56 -8.30 -0.32 -1.36
CA LEU A 56 -9.30 0.05 -2.37
C LEU A 56 -8.90 -0.38 -3.79
N ALA A 57 -7.72 -0.99 -3.94
CA ALA A 57 -7.22 -1.42 -5.23
C ALA A 57 -8.10 -2.54 -5.83
N THR A 58 -8.24 -2.54 -7.16
CA THR A 58 -9.04 -3.57 -7.83
C THR A 58 -8.31 -4.92 -7.77
N ARG A 59 -9.03 -5.95 -7.33
CA ARG A 59 -8.53 -7.31 -7.18
C ARG A 59 -8.73 -8.09 -8.47
N PHE A 60 -7.69 -8.78 -8.90
CA PHE A 60 -7.65 -9.57 -10.11
C PHE A 60 -7.12 -10.98 -9.81
N THR A 61 -7.33 -11.89 -10.77
CA THR A 61 -6.52 -13.11 -10.87
C THR A 61 -5.09 -12.74 -11.31
N ASP A 62 -4.14 -13.66 -11.13
CA ASP A 62 -2.75 -13.43 -11.57
C ASP A 62 -2.67 -13.07 -13.06
N VAL A 63 -3.33 -13.87 -13.90
CA VAL A 63 -3.32 -13.70 -15.36
C VAL A 63 -3.92 -12.35 -15.76
N ASP A 64 -5.07 -11.99 -15.18
CA ASP A 64 -5.71 -10.70 -15.48
C ASP A 64 -4.85 -9.53 -15.01
N ALA A 65 -4.26 -9.62 -13.81
CA ALA A 65 -3.38 -8.58 -13.29
C ALA A 65 -2.15 -8.38 -14.19
N GLN A 66 -1.55 -9.46 -14.68
CA GLN A 66 -0.41 -9.39 -15.60
C GLN A 66 -0.81 -8.76 -16.95
N MET A 67 -1.98 -9.11 -17.48
CA MET A 67 -2.50 -8.50 -18.72
C MET A 67 -2.73 -6.99 -18.54
N VAL A 68 -3.38 -6.59 -17.44
CA VAL A 68 -3.64 -5.18 -17.14
C VAL A 68 -2.33 -4.41 -16.91
N ALA A 69 -1.39 -4.98 -16.16
CA ALA A 69 -0.08 -4.37 -15.92
C ALA A 69 0.71 -4.13 -17.23
N ARG A 70 0.62 -5.05 -18.19
CA ARG A 70 1.23 -4.88 -19.52
C ARG A 70 0.50 -3.84 -20.38
N ALA A 71 -0.82 -3.73 -20.22
CA ALA A 71 -1.65 -2.81 -20.98
C ALA A 71 -1.60 -1.36 -20.47
N LEU A 72 -1.19 -1.13 -19.21
CA LEU A 72 -0.92 0.22 -18.72
C LEU A 72 0.21 0.86 -19.53
N LEU A 73 -0.14 1.91 -20.26
CA LEU A 73 0.82 2.81 -20.90
C LEU A 73 1.81 3.29 -19.83
N GLN A 74 3.10 3.19 -20.14
CA GLN A 74 4.17 3.61 -19.25
C GLN A 74 4.46 5.10 -19.50
N PRO A 75 3.97 6.04 -18.69
CA PRO A 75 4.56 7.37 -18.66
C PRO A 75 5.99 7.19 -18.12
N ALA A 76 6.96 7.31 -19.02
CA ALA A 76 8.41 7.13 -18.82
C ALA A 76 8.87 7.13 -17.36
N GLY A 77 9.17 5.95 -16.80
CA GLY A 77 9.82 5.88 -15.48
C GLY A 77 9.76 4.51 -14.81
N GLU A 78 8.57 3.98 -14.56
CA GLU A 78 8.42 2.75 -13.76
C GLU A 78 7.47 1.74 -14.42
N PRO A 79 7.86 0.45 -14.53
CA PRO A 79 6.99 -0.58 -15.07
C PRO A 79 5.88 -0.90 -14.08
N ALA A 80 4.64 -1.00 -14.58
CA ALA A 80 3.54 -1.56 -13.81
C ALA A 80 3.75 -3.07 -13.61
N ARG A 81 3.42 -3.58 -12.42
CA ARG A 81 3.61 -4.97 -12.03
C ARG A 81 2.35 -5.52 -11.39
N ALA A 82 2.06 -6.79 -11.66
CA ALA A 82 1.13 -7.57 -10.88
C ALA A 82 1.80 -7.97 -9.57
N VAL A 83 1.19 -7.65 -8.44
CA VAL A 83 1.72 -7.94 -7.12
C VAL A 83 0.63 -8.65 -6.30
N PRO A 84 0.97 -9.74 -5.58
CA PRO A 84 0.03 -10.33 -4.63
C PRO A 84 -0.38 -9.30 -3.58
N LEU A 85 -1.69 -9.09 -3.38
CA LEU A 85 -2.22 -8.10 -2.44
C LEU A 85 -1.64 -8.29 -1.04
N LEU A 86 -1.55 -9.54 -0.58
CA LEU A 86 -0.99 -9.87 0.73
C LEU A 86 0.49 -9.48 0.85
N ALA A 87 1.28 -9.64 -0.21
CA ALA A 87 2.67 -9.21 -0.22
C ALA A 87 2.79 -7.68 -0.19
N ALA A 88 1.94 -6.98 -0.95
CA ALA A 88 1.89 -5.53 -0.97
C ALA A 88 1.50 -4.95 0.41
N LEU A 89 0.49 -5.51 1.07
CA LEU A 89 0.06 -5.09 2.41
C LEU A 89 1.13 -5.35 3.47
N LYS A 90 1.82 -6.50 3.43
CA LYS A 90 2.95 -6.78 4.33
C LYS A 90 4.08 -5.77 4.15
N MET A 91 4.40 -5.41 2.90
CA MET A 91 5.42 -4.39 2.63
C MET A 91 5.00 -3.01 3.16
N GLN A 92 3.73 -2.63 2.99
CA GLN A 92 3.19 -1.39 3.55
C GLN A 92 3.29 -1.38 5.08
N LEU A 93 2.89 -2.48 5.73
CA LEU A 93 2.97 -2.63 7.19
C LEU A 93 4.40 -2.42 7.70
N THR A 94 5.39 -3.05 7.06
CA THR A 94 6.81 -2.87 7.42
C THR A 94 7.26 -1.40 7.28
N LYS A 95 6.84 -0.71 6.21
CA LYS A 95 7.15 0.71 6.01
C LYS A 95 6.50 1.60 7.08
N GLN A 96 5.25 1.34 7.44
CA GLN A 96 4.54 2.07 8.47
C GLN A 96 5.18 1.85 9.85
N GLN A 97 5.48 0.60 10.22
CA GLN A 97 6.16 0.28 11.47
C GLN A 97 7.54 0.94 11.57
N ALA A 98 8.34 0.90 10.50
CA ALA A 98 9.64 1.58 10.46
C ALA A 98 9.51 3.11 10.63
N THR A 99 8.47 3.70 10.05
CA THR A 99 8.19 5.14 10.19
C THR A 99 7.75 5.49 11.62
N LEU A 100 6.90 4.66 12.24
CA LEU A 100 6.51 4.82 13.64
C LEU A 100 7.74 4.79 14.55
N ASN A 101 8.59 3.77 14.39
CA ASN A 101 9.79 3.61 15.20
C ASN A 101 10.73 4.82 15.07
N ARG A 102 10.92 5.35 13.86
CA ARG A 102 11.72 6.58 13.64
C ARG A 102 11.12 7.79 14.34
N LEU A 103 9.80 7.97 14.29
CA LEU A 103 9.12 9.07 14.96
C LEU A 103 9.25 8.95 16.49
N GLU A 104 9.06 7.75 17.04
CA GLU A 104 9.20 7.50 18.47
C GLU A 104 10.64 7.74 18.96
N GLN A 105 11.64 7.31 18.19
CA GLN A 105 13.05 7.59 18.48
C GLN A 105 13.36 9.10 18.42
N ALA A 106 12.85 9.81 17.40
CA ALA A 106 13.05 11.26 17.29
C ALA A 106 12.44 12.03 18.47
N ILE A 107 11.28 11.59 18.98
CA ILE A 107 10.64 12.17 20.16
C ILE A 107 11.49 11.90 21.42
N SER A 108 11.99 10.68 21.57
CA SER A 108 12.84 10.30 22.72
C SER A 108 14.13 11.12 22.78
N VAL A 109 14.73 11.47 21.64
CA VAL A 109 15.96 12.27 21.57
C VAL A 109 15.70 13.73 21.98
N ILE A 110 14.55 14.32 21.62
CA ILE A 110 14.20 15.69 22.02
C ILE A 110 14.01 15.82 23.54
N GLN A 111 13.44 14.79 24.18
CA GLN A 111 13.25 14.79 25.64
C GLN A 111 14.56 14.68 26.43
N TRP A 112 15.63 14.19 25.82
CA TRP A 112 16.94 14.05 26.45
C TRP A 112 17.83 15.28 26.30
N MET A 113 17.44 16.31 25.55
CA MET A 113 18.18 17.56 25.53
C MET A 113 18.00 18.28 26.87
N PRO A 114 19.07 18.49 27.67
CA PRO A 114 18.97 19.28 28.88
C PRO A 114 18.49 20.68 28.48
N ARG A 115 17.44 21.17 29.16
CA ARG A 115 17.07 22.59 29.08
C ARG A 115 18.33 23.38 29.43
N LYS A 116 18.87 24.12 28.45
CA LYS A 116 19.88 25.14 28.72
C LYS A 116 19.22 26.17 29.62
N GLU A 117 19.52 26.10 30.91
CA GLU A 117 19.51 27.25 31.81
C GLU A 117 20.64 28.21 31.43
#